data_AF-A0A2G1BPT3-F1
#
_entry.id   AF-A0A2G1BPT3-F1
#
_cell.length_a   1.000
_cell.length_b   1.000
_cell.length_c   1.000
_cell.angle_alpha   90.00
_cell.angle_beta   90.00
_cell.angle_gamma   90.00
#
_symmetry.space_group_name_H-M   'P 1'
#
loop_
_entity.id
_entity.type
_entity.pdbx_description
1 polymer ?
#
loop_
_entity_poly.entity_id
_entity_poly.type
_entity_poly.pdbx_seq_one_letter_code
_entity_poly.pdbx_strand_id
1 'polypeptide(L)'
;NLKTQRPLDIGKQKAVVSAKGSYEDKSEELTPNLFGFISNTFADDKVGVLLSVSHQERNATLDSSITSWSPDSQRFDPWVITEDELWRFADDQGNGVGTYVYQRQHNFMRTEEDRTRTGYTGTVQFLVSDDMTLTFDGMYIDFDIQTQAISRISHRNKNDIHNMVVDENN
;
A
#
# COMPACT_ATOMS: atom_id res chain seq x y z
N ASN A 1 10.17 18.53 -7.70
CA ASN A 1 9.11 19.56 -7.61
C ASN A 1 8.11 19.27 -8.72
N LEU A 2 6.84 19.00 -8.41
CA LEU A 2 5.81 18.68 -9.41
C LEU A 2 5.13 19.99 -9.83
N LYS A 3 5.55 20.58 -10.95
CA LYS A 3 4.93 21.79 -11.49
C LYS A 3 3.72 21.39 -12.33
N THR A 4 2.52 21.78 -11.90
CA THR A 4 1.30 21.67 -12.70
C THR A 4 1.37 22.61 -13.90
N GLN A 5 0.76 22.24 -15.03
CA GLN A 5 0.74 23.14 -16.19
C GLN A 5 -0.04 24.40 -15.86
N ARG A 6 0.52 25.54 -16.23
CA ARG A 6 -0.05 26.86 -15.97
C ARG A 6 -0.63 27.42 -17.27
N PRO A 7 -1.90 27.88 -17.31
CA PRO A 7 -2.50 28.35 -18.55
C PRO A 7 -1.78 29.56 -19.16
N LEU A 8 -1.24 30.48 -18.36
CA LEU A 8 -0.48 31.62 -18.88
C LEU A 8 0.87 31.20 -19.49
N ASP A 9 1.53 30.17 -18.94
CA ASP A 9 2.76 29.59 -19.52
C ASP A 9 2.47 28.93 -20.89
N ILE A 10 1.22 28.47 -21.13
CA ILE A 10 0.79 27.90 -22.41
C ILE A 10 0.51 29.01 -23.43
N GLY A 11 -0.12 30.12 -23.02
CA GLY A 11 -0.30 31.35 -23.82
C GLY A 11 -1.18 31.20 -25.07
N LYS A 12 -1.93 30.10 -25.19
CA LYS A 12 -2.81 29.84 -26.33
C LYS A 12 -3.84 28.77 -26.02
N GLN A 13 -4.83 28.64 -26.90
CA GLN A 13 -5.74 27.51 -26.87
C GLN A 13 -4.97 26.21 -27.10
N LYS A 14 -5.09 25.27 -26.18
CA LYS A 14 -4.44 23.96 -26.23
C LYS A 14 -5.35 22.90 -25.65
N ALA A 15 -5.40 21.74 -26.32
CA ALA A 15 -6.02 20.54 -25.79
C ALA A 15 -5.02 19.39 -25.87
N VAL A 16 -4.99 18.53 -24.85
CA VAL A 16 -4.14 17.34 -24.80
C VAL A 16 -4.97 16.18 -24.27
N VAL A 17 -4.77 15.01 -24.86
CA VAL A 17 -5.33 13.75 -24.38
C VAL A 17 -4.21 12.72 -24.37
N SER A 18 -4.18 11.87 -23.34
CA SER A 18 -3.28 10.73 -23.25
C SER A 18 -4.01 9.51 -22.70
N ALA A 19 -3.65 8.34 -23.20
CA ALA A 19 -4.14 7.06 -22.72
C ALA A 19 -2.94 6.12 -22.51
N LYS A 20 -2.98 5.34 -21.43
CA LYS A 20 -1.99 4.32 -21.09
C LYS A 20 -2.72 3.07 -20.58
N GLY A 21 -2.28 1.90 -21.00
CA GLY A 21 -2.62 0.63 -20.35
C GLY A 21 -1.56 0.24 -19.31
N SER A 22 -1.98 -0.29 -18.17
CA SER A 22 -1.09 -0.92 -17.19
C SER A 22 -1.48 -2.38 -17.04
N TYR A 23 -0.55 -3.29 -17.27
CA TYR A 23 -0.75 -4.73 -17.07
C TYR A 23 -0.10 -5.14 -15.75
N GLU A 24 -0.85 -5.87 -14.92
CA GLU A 24 -0.38 -6.34 -13.61
C GLU A 24 -0.18 -7.86 -13.68
N ASP A 25 1.07 -8.32 -13.51
CA ASP A 25 1.44 -9.73 -13.71
C ASP A 25 0.70 -10.71 -12.78
N LYS A 26 0.32 -10.25 -11.58
CA LYS A 26 -0.30 -11.12 -10.55
C LYS A 26 -1.80 -11.27 -10.69
N SER A 27 -2.49 -10.25 -11.18
CA SER A 27 -3.92 -10.30 -11.50
C SER A 27 -4.16 -10.73 -12.94
N GLU A 28 -3.14 -10.64 -13.81
CA GLU A 28 -3.25 -10.85 -15.26
C GLU A 28 -4.22 -9.88 -15.95
N GLU A 29 -4.47 -8.72 -15.32
CA GLU A 29 -5.43 -7.74 -15.77
C GLU A 29 -4.76 -6.52 -16.41
N LEU A 30 -5.37 -6.03 -17.48
CA LEU A 30 -4.99 -4.80 -18.18
C LEU A 30 -5.96 -3.69 -17.79
N THR A 31 -5.47 -2.66 -17.11
CA THR A 31 -6.31 -1.52 -16.70
C THR A 31 -5.97 -0.22 -17.45
N PRO A 32 -6.98 0.56 -17.86
CA PRO A 32 -6.78 1.84 -18.54
C PRO A 32 -6.43 2.97 -17.57
N ASN A 33 -5.63 3.90 -18.07
CA ASN A 33 -5.28 5.16 -17.41
C ASN A 33 -5.44 6.27 -18.45
N LEU A 34 -6.43 7.13 -18.26
CA LEU A 34 -6.79 8.20 -19.18
C LEU A 34 -6.52 9.56 -18.52
N PHE A 35 -6.08 10.51 -19.32
CA PHE A 35 -5.90 11.90 -18.90
C PHE A 35 -6.16 12.84 -20.07
N GLY A 36 -6.72 14.01 -19.77
CA GLY A 36 -6.84 15.07 -20.76
C GLY A 36 -7.01 16.42 -20.11
N PHE A 37 -6.66 17.47 -20.85
CA PHE A 37 -6.91 18.84 -20.43
C PHE A 37 -7.20 19.75 -21.61
N ILE A 38 -7.87 20.85 -21.30
CA ILE A 38 -8.03 22.02 -22.16
C ILE A 38 -7.49 23.24 -21.44
N SER A 39 -6.88 24.15 -22.18
CA SER A 39 -6.35 25.40 -21.68
C SER A 39 -6.60 26.50 -22.69
N ASN A 40 -6.88 27.71 -22.21
CA ASN A 40 -6.90 28.89 -23.04
C ASN A 40 -6.49 30.14 -22.27
N THR A 41 -6.07 31.15 -23.01
CA THR A 41 -5.78 32.48 -22.50
C THR A 41 -6.70 33.52 -23.17
N PHE A 42 -6.95 34.61 -22.45
CA PHE A 42 -7.87 35.68 -22.82
C PHE A 42 -7.31 37.04 -22.41
N ALA A 43 -7.89 38.11 -22.96
CA ALA A 43 -7.51 39.49 -22.66
C ALA A 43 -6.00 39.75 -22.86
N ASP A 44 -5.50 39.44 -24.07
CA ASP A 44 -4.08 39.55 -24.43
C ASP A 44 -3.17 38.80 -23.44
N ASP A 45 -3.49 37.53 -23.21
CA ASP A 45 -2.78 36.63 -22.30
C ASP A 45 -2.73 37.07 -20.83
N LYS A 46 -3.66 37.92 -20.38
CA LYS A 46 -3.76 38.32 -18.97
C LYS A 46 -4.60 37.38 -18.11
N VAL A 47 -5.52 36.63 -18.72
CA VAL A 47 -6.36 35.68 -17.99
C VAL A 47 -6.21 34.30 -18.60
N GLY A 48 -5.81 33.32 -17.80
CA GLY A 48 -5.62 31.94 -18.22
C GLY A 48 -6.55 30.99 -17.49
N VAL A 49 -7.17 30.06 -18.21
CA VAL A 49 -8.00 29.00 -17.63
C VAL A 49 -7.51 27.65 -18.14
N LEU A 50 -7.32 26.69 -17.23
CA LEU A 50 -7.03 25.30 -17.54
C LEU A 50 -8.00 24.40 -16.78
N LEU A 51 -8.57 23.42 -17.46
CA LEU A 51 -9.39 22.36 -16.87
C LEU A 51 -8.83 21.01 -17.32
N SER A 52 -8.73 20.06 -16.39
CA SER A 52 -8.27 18.71 -16.69
C SER A 52 -9.10 17.64 -16.00
N VAL A 53 -9.10 16.46 -16.62
CA VAL A 53 -9.72 15.24 -16.09
C VAL A 53 -8.72 14.09 -16.19
N SER A 54 -8.70 13.24 -15.17
CA SER A 54 -7.94 11.99 -15.14
C SER A 54 -8.84 10.87 -14.68
N HIS A 55 -8.72 9.70 -15.29
CA HIS A 55 -9.40 8.48 -14.88
C HIS A 55 -8.40 7.34 -14.81
N GLN A 56 -8.37 6.63 -13.70
CA GLN A 56 -7.37 5.62 -13.42
C GLN A 56 -8.04 4.38 -12.84
N GLU A 57 -7.81 3.22 -13.45
CA GLU A 57 -8.18 1.92 -12.90
C GLU A 57 -6.92 1.13 -12.56
N ARG A 58 -6.97 0.35 -11.49
CA ARG A 58 -5.89 -0.57 -11.10
C ARG A 58 -6.47 -1.74 -10.32
N ASN A 59 -6.15 -2.94 -10.78
CA ASN A 59 -6.54 -4.19 -10.14
C ASN A 59 -5.27 -4.94 -9.74
N ALA A 60 -5.00 -4.99 -8.45
CA ALA A 60 -3.73 -5.46 -7.91
C ALA A 60 -3.94 -6.69 -7.01
N THR A 61 -3.18 -7.74 -7.29
CA THR A 61 -3.08 -8.91 -6.41
C THR A 61 -1.80 -8.82 -5.59
N LEU A 62 -1.93 -8.86 -4.28
CA LEU A 62 -0.85 -8.82 -3.30
C LEU A 62 -0.79 -10.16 -2.57
N ASP A 63 0.37 -10.78 -2.57
CA ASP A 63 0.62 -11.98 -1.77
C ASP A 63 1.56 -11.61 -0.63
N SER A 64 1.19 -12.00 0.59
CA SER A 64 2.00 -11.80 1.78
C SER A 64 2.13 -13.09 2.58
N SER A 65 3.28 -13.24 3.24
CA SER A 65 3.55 -14.28 4.21
C SER A 65 4.02 -13.61 5.48
N ILE A 66 3.26 -13.77 6.55
CA ILE A 66 3.58 -13.21 7.86
C ILE A 66 3.86 -14.37 8.79
N THR A 67 5.02 -14.32 9.46
CA THR A 67 5.33 -15.24 10.55
C THR A 67 5.27 -14.50 11.87
N SER A 68 4.72 -15.15 12.89
CA SER A 68 4.68 -14.59 14.24
C SER A 68 5.24 -15.58 15.27
N TRP A 69 5.86 -15.00 16.29
CA TRP A 69 6.36 -15.69 17.47
C TRP A 69 5.32 -15.64 18.60
N SER A 70 5.42 -16.53 19.58
CA SER A 70 4.44 -16.67 20.67
C SER A 70 4.28 -15.39 21.52
N PRO A 71 3.06 -14.88 21.77
CA PRO A 71 2.82 -13.82 22.77
C PRO A 71 3.06 -14.32 24.20
N ASP A 72 3.32 -13.40 25.14
CA ASP A 72 3.67 -13.64 26.56
C ASP A 72 2.87 -14.76 27.26
N SER A 73 1.57 -14.87 26.96
CA SER A 73 0.65 -15.83 27.59
C SER A 73 0.85 -17.30 27.19
N GLN A 74 1.75 -17.59 26.24
CA GLN A 74 2.10 -18.96 25.82
C GLN A 74 3.61 -19.18 25.73
N ARG A 75 4.37 -18.28 26.36
CA ARG A 75 5.77 -18.55 26.66
C ARG A 75 5.83 -19.78 27.55
N PHE A 76 6.82 -20.62 27.29
CA PHE A 76 7.20 -21.63 28.23
C PHE A 76 7.67 -20.91 29.49
N ASP A 77 7.00 -21.13 30.63
CA ASP A 77 7.48 -20.60 31.91
C ASP A 77 8.61 -21.53 32.38
N PRO A 78 9.87 -21.10 32.26
CA PRO A 78 10.99 -21.97 32.62
C PRO A 78 11.06 -22.30 34.11
N TRP A 79 10.30 -21.60 34.95
CA TRP A 79 10.26 -21.84 36.38
C TRP A 79 9.33 -23.02 36.74
N VAL A 80 8.57 -23.54 35.77
CA VAL A 80 7.64 -24.67 35.93
C VAL A 80 7.74 -25.62 34.74
N ILE A 81 8.92 -26.23 34.53
CA ILE A 81 9.03 -27.43 33.69
C ILE A 81 8.66 -28.65 34.54
N THR A 82 7.53 -29.29 34.25
CA THR A 82 7.17 -30.56 34.90
C THR A 82 7.78 -31.75 34.16
N GLU A 83 7.99 -32.89 34.82
CA GLU A 83 8.45 -34.14 34.16
C GLU A 83 7.60 -34.51 32.94
N ASP A 84 6.30 -34.21 32.97
CA ASP A 84 5.34 -34.40 31.87
C ASP A 84 5.59 -33.52 30.62
N GLU A 85 6.60 -32.65 30.65
CA GLU A 85 6.99 -31.77 29.54
C GLU A 85 8.41 -32.05 29.03
N LEU A 86 9.18 -32.93 29.68
CA LEU A 86 10.55 -33.28 29.28
C LEU A 86 10.62 -33.96 27.91
N TRP A 87 9.59 -34.73 27.55
CA TRP A 87 9.46 -35.41 26.25
C TRP A 87 9.56 -34.48 25.03
N ARG A 88 9.47 -33.16 25.25
CA ARG A 88 9.57 -32.15 24.20
C ARG A 88 11.00 -31.82 23.84
N PHE A 89 11.97 -32.09 24.71
CA PHE A 89 13.39 -31.80 24.50
C PHE A 89 14.11 -33.02 23.93
N ALA A 90 15.09 -32.79 23.06
CA ALA A 90 15.81 -33.88 22.41
C ALA A 90 16.65 -34.74 23.38
N ASP A 91 16.94 -34.22 24.57
CA ASP A 91 17.72 -34.86 25.63
C ASP A 91 16.86 -35.42 26.79
N ASP A 92 15.54 -35.20 26.77
CA ASP A 92 14.61 -35.48 27.88
C ASP A 92 15.05 -34.86 29.23
N GLN A 93 15.94 -33.86 29.24
CA GLN A 93 16.46 -33.23 30.46
C GLN A 93 15.96 -31.80 30.65
N GLY A 94 15.62 -31.09 29.56
CA GLY A 94 15.16 -29.69 29.62
C GLY A 94 16.29 -28.74 30.04
N ASN A 95 16.82 -27.97 29.08
CA ASN A 95 18.03 -27.18 29.32
C ASN A 95 17.78 -25.81 30.00
N GLY A 96 17.37 -25.85 31.27
CA GLY A 96 17.54 -24.75 32.22
C GLY A 96 16.48 -23.64 32.23
N VAL A 97 16.78 -22.58 32.99
CA VAL A 97 15.88 -21.44 33.20
C VAL A 97 16.02 -20.43 32.05
N GLY A 98 15.00 -20.27 31.20
CA GLY A 98 14.99 -19.27 30.14
C GLY A 98 13.63 -19.08 29.44
N THR A 99 13.36 -17.92 28.86
CA THR A 99 12.12 -17.70 28.10
C THR A 99 12.29 -18.23 26.68
N TYR A 100 11.61 -19.34 26.37
CA TYR A 100 11.66 -19.92 25.02
C TYR A 100 10.61 -19.27 24.12
N VAL A 101 11.07 -18.64 23.04
CA VAL A 101 10.22 -18.15 21.95
C VAL A 101 10.33 -19.08 20.76
N TYR A 102 9.18 -19.45 20.19
CA TYR A 102 9.13 -20.29 19.00
C TYR A 102 8.23 -19.66 17.92
N GLN A 103 8.53 -19.96 16.66
CA GLN A 103 7.70 -19.57 15.52
C GLN A 103 6.38 -20.34 15.61
N ARG A 104 5.28 -19.61 15.81
CA ARG A 104 3.97 -20.20 16.13
C ARG A 104 3.02 -20.15 14.96
N GLN A 105 3.00 -19.04 14.24
CA GLN A 105 2.03 -18.83 13.17
C GLN A 105 2.74 -18.59 11.84
N HIS A 106 2.22 -19.23 10.81
CA HIS A 106 2.49 -18.85 9.42
C HIS A 106 1.15 -18.47 8.81
N ASN A 107 1.03 -17.20 8.46
CA ASN A 107 -0.14 -16.67 7.79
C ASN A 107 0.21 -16.36 6.34
N PHE A 108 -0.36 -17.12 5.41
CA PHE A 108 -0.34 -16.78 3.99
C PHE A 108 -1.60 -16.02 3.66
N MET A 109 -1.47 -14.81 3.13
CA MET A 109 -2.59 -13.96 2.78
C MET A 109 -2.45 -13.50 1.33
N ARG A 110 -3.52 -13.67 0.57
CA ARG A 110 -3.71 -13.05 -0.75
C ARG A 110 -4.76 -11.97 -0.62
N THR A 111 -4.44 -10.78 -1.09
CA THR A 111 -5.31 -9.60 -1.11
C THR A 111 -5.47 -9.15 -2.55
N GLU A 112 -6.71 -8.99 -2.97
CA GLU A 112 -7.11 -8.43 -4.25
C GLU A 112 -7.67 -7.03 -3.99
N GLU A 113 -7.15 -6.03 -4.69
CA GLU A 113 -7.53 -4.62 -4.59
C GLU A 113 -7.93 -4.10 -5.96
N ASP A 114 -9.20 -3.75 -6.10
CA ASP A 114 -9.74 -3.06 -7.27
C ASP A 114 -9.93 -1.59 -6.92
N ARG A 115 -9.32 -0.71 -7.71
CA ARG A 115 -9.24 0.70 -7.38
C ARG A 115 -9.51 1.58 -8.58
N THR A 116 -10.48 2.46 -8.43
CA THR A 116 -10.87 3.44 -9.45
C THR A 116 -10.72 4.85 -8.90
N ARG A 117 -10.05 5.71 -9.67
CA ARG A 117 -9.88 7.12 -9.31
C ARG A 117 -10.23 8.01 -10.48
N THR A 118 -11.21 8.88 -10.29
CA THR A 118 -11.52 9.95 -11.25
C THR A 118 -11.21 11.30 -10.61
N GLY A 119 -10.36 12.08 -11.25
CA GLY A 119 -9.93 13.38 -10.77
C GLY A 119 -10.29 14.48 -11.76
N TYR A 120 -10.75 15.61 -11.25
CA TYR A 120 -10.96 16.84 -11.99
C TYR A 120 -10.14 17.94 -11.34
N THR A 121 -9.41 18.71 -12.14
CA THR A 121 -8.68 19.88 -11.64
C THR A 121 -8.94 21.09 -12.52
N GLY A 122 -8.91 22.26 -11.91
CA GLY A 122 -9.07 23.53 -12.58
C GLY A 122 -8.09 24.57 -12.04
N THR A 123 -7.54 25.36 -12.94
CA THR A 123 -6.63 26.46 -12.62
C THR A 123 -7.10 27.71 -13.34
N VAL A 124 -7.22 28.81 -12.62
CA VAL A 124 -7.43 30.14 -13.19
C VAL A 124 -6.27 31.04 -12.78
N GLN A 125 -5.69 31.74 -13.74
CA GLN A 125 -4.60 32.68 -13.51
C GLN A 125 -4.94 34.06 -14.01
N PHE A 126 -4.50 35.08 -13.27
CA PHE A 126 -4.65 36.48 -13.61
C PHE A 126 -3.29 37.17 -13.51
N LEU A 127 -2.80 37.72 -14.62
CA LEU A 127 -1.66 38.61 -14.65
C LEU A 127 -2.11 40.01 -14.25
N VAL A 128 -1.74 40.45 -13.04
CA VAL A 128 -2.14 41.74 -12.49
C VAL A 128 -1.17 42.85 -12.91
N SER A 129 0.12 42.52 -12.97
CA SER A 129 1.23 43.34 -13.48
C SER A 129 2.30 42.43 -14.08
N ASP A 130 3.32 43.00 -14.72
CA ASP A 130 4.42 42.25 -15.36
C ASP A 130 5.20 41.34 -14.39
N ASP A 131 5.10 41.62 -13.09
CA ASP A 131 5.76 40.92 -11.99
C ASP A 131 4.80 40.22 -11.02
N MET A 132 3.47 40.32 -11.20
CA MET A 132 2.48 39.75 -10.29
C MET A 132 1.42 38.93 -11.00
N THR A 133 1.40 37.63 -10.71
CA THR A 133 0.38 36.68 -11.18
C THR A 133 -0.37 36.07 -9.99
N LEU A 134 -1.68 36.24 -9.96
CA LEU A 134 -2.57 35.53 -9.04
C LEU A 134 -2.99 34.21 -9.66
N THR A 135 -2.99 33.14 -8.86
CA THR A 135 -3.40 31.80 -9.31
C THR A 135 -4.38 31.20 -8.32
N PHE A 136 -5.50 30.71 -8.83
CA PHE A 136 -6.50 29.97 -8.08
C PHE A 136 -6.55 28.55 -8.64
N ASP A 137 -6.33 27.57 -7.78
CA ASP A 137 -6.33 26.15 -8.11
C ASP A 137 -7.47 25.44 -7.34
N GLY A 138 -8.19 24.55 -8.01
CA GLY A 138 -9.25 23.74 -7.44
C GLY A 138 -9.17 22.29 -7.94
N MET A 139 -9.53 21.35 -7.08
CA MET A 139 -9.53 19.93 -7.42
C MET A 139 -10.66 19.17 -6.73
N TYR A 140 -11.19 18.17 -7.43
CA TYR A 140 -12.13 17.18 -6.92
C TYR A 140 -11.66 15.80 -7.33
N ILE A 141 -11.72 14.84 -6.42
CA ILE A 141 -11.34 13.45 -6.68
C ILE A 141 -12.45 12.55 -6.14
N ASP A 142 -12.96 11.70 -7.01
CA ASP A 142 -13.74 10.54 -6.67
C ASP A 142 -12.83 9.31 -6.64
N PHE A 143 -12.89 8.55 -5.54
CA PHE A 143 -11.97 7.45 -5.28
C PHE A 143 -12.74 6.29 -4.65
N ASP A 144 -12.77 5.18 -5.37
CA ASP A 144 -13.39 3.94 -4.95
C ASP A 144 -12.33 2.84 -4.85
N ILE A 145 -12.44 2.04 -3.80
CA ILE A 145 -11.54 0.93 -3.55
C ILE A 145 -12.32 -0.23 -2.95
N GLN A 146 -12.28 -1.37 -3.64
CA GLN A 146 -12.77 -2.64 -3.13
C GLN A 146 -11.58 -3.52 -2.82
N THR A 147 -11.62 -4.16 -1.65
CA THR A 147 -10.53 -5.04 -1.22
C THR A 147 -11.11 -6.34 -0.70
N GLN A 148 -10.62 -7.46 -1.22
CA GLN A 148 -10.91 -8.79 -0.71
C GLN A 148 -9.61 -9.45 -0.27
N ALA A 149 -9.60 -10.00 0.94
CA ALA A 149 -8.45 -10.74 1.45
C ALA A 149 -8.86 -12.15 1.86
N ILE A 150 -8.12 -13.13 1.38
CA ILE A 150 -8.21 -14.52 1.84
C ILE A 150 -6.91 -14.82 2.56
N SER A 151 -7.02 -15.37 3.77
CA SER A 151 -5.86 -15.76 4.56
C SER A 151 -5.97 -17.20 5.03
N ARG A 152 -4.82 -17.89 5.06
CA ARG A 152 -4.66 -19.22 5.65
C ARG A 152 -3.60 -19.13 6.72
N ILE A 153 -4.07 -19.31 7.95
CA ILE A 153 -3.19 -19.31 9.12
C ILE A 153 -2.94 -20.75 9.57
N SER A 154 -1.68 -21.16 9.54
CA SER A 154 -1.21 -22.33 10.27
C SER A 154 -0.81 -21.91 11.67
N HIS A 155 -1.38 -22.57 12.68
CA HIS A 155 -1.04 -22.40 14.08
C HIS A 155 -0.38 -23.67 14.59
N ARG A 156 0.77 -23.52 15.25
CA ARG A 156 1.35 -24.58 16.09
C ARG A 156 1.04 -24.30 17.56
N ASN A 157 0.66 -25.33 18.29
CA ASN A 157 0.55 -25.30 19.74
C ASN A 157 1.86 -25.77 20.36
N LYS A 158 2.09 -25.47 21.65
CA LYS A 158 3.23 -26.01 22.38
C LYS A 158 3.30 -27.55 22.28
N ASN A 159 2.13 -28.20 22.24
CA ASN A 159 1.96 -29.65 22.12
C ASN A 159 2.47 -30.23 20.79
N ASP A 160 2.62 -29.42 19.75
CA ASP A 160 3.10 -29.87 18.45
C ASP A 160 4.65 -29.82 18.35
N ILE A 161 5.32 -29.37 19.42
CA ILE A 161 6.78 -29.22 19.47
C ILE A 161 7.39 -30.42 20.19
N HIS A 162 8.35 -31.07 19.54
CA HIS A 162 9.15 -32.17 20.04
C HIS A 162 10.60 -32.03 19.58
N ASN A 163 11.53 -32.75 20.22
CA ASN A 163 12.97 -32.71 19.92
C ASN A 163 13.58 -31.29 19.95
N MET A 164 13.17 -30.45 20.91
CA MET A 164 13.75 -29.12 21.08
C MET A 164 15.23 -29.23 21.44
N VAL A 165 16.06 -28.47 20.71
CA VAL A 165 17.46 -28.24 21.04
C VAL A 165 17.59 -26.78 21.45
N VAL A 166 18.16 -26.56 22.61
CA VAL A 166 18.30 -25.26 23.26
C VAL A 166 19.76 -24.87 23.19
N ASP A 167 20.06 -23.62 22.83
CA ASP A 167 21.43 -23.11 22.91
C ASP A 167 21.79 -22.67 24.34
N GLU A 168 23.09 -22.63 24.63
CA GLU A 168 23.61 -22.30 25.96
C GLU A 168 23.45 -20.82 26.36
N ASN A 169 22.91 -19.96 25.48
CA ASN A 169 22.88 -18.49 25.61
C ASN A 169 21.49 -17.89 25.85
N ASN A 170 20.51 -18.71 26.26
CA ASN A 170 19.14 -18.26 26.54
C ASN A 170 19.03 -17.16 27.60
#